data_AF-A0A1C7HL05-F1
#
_entry.id   AF-A0A1C7HL05-F1
#
_cell.length_a   1.000
_cell.length_b   1.000
_cell.length_c   1.000
_cell.angle_alpha   90.00
_cell.angle_beta   90.00
_cell.angle_gamma   90.00
#
_symmetry.space_group_name_H-M   'P 1'
#
loop_
_entity.id
_entity.type
_entity.pdbx_description
1 polymer ?
#
loop_
_entity_poly.entity_id
_entity_poly.type
_entity_poly.pdbx_seq_one_letter_code
_entity_poly.pdbx_strand_id
1 'polypeptide(L)'
;MWYMIDYENVHEEGLYGIEMLKEDDKIFVFYNMGDKENIENSKLKKAAEKGISIQYVVLYKTGKNALDFYIASKIGEICGQGTQQDIAVISRDKGYRALCEYWMYVADIRKRIILRDTIYHALFDFEFDQMSSNYSCSDFKGIYLHCIKQYGRRMGCELYWNLKKYMEIRSDYVNVSNMRDQRKYYVVLRGYRPGIYDTVNDYESNIIGCSNAFGKVFSSYAQAEGFFLEYLAGSCLAVSTASINELWNDFCYHVHQNLQYENKTIVNGNLVGYVRGGFHADTRRFYSFWIIASKDGIVMKMKNIIHENKKIKKIGAVGGEILACKAVLTYALKHEYQGIDMYCSHIKVADWIERDELTDKLPYHLHAVIGKAKERLQVTAVHFQ
;
A
#
# COMPACT_ATOMS: atom_id res chain seq x y z
N MET A 1 -11.93 30.22 6.60
CA MET A 1 -12.34 29.51 5.36
C MET A 1 -13.86 29.47 5.27
N TRP A 2 -14.44 29.52 4.06
CA TRP A 2 -15.90 29.51 3.87
C TRP A 2 -16.38 28.24 3.17
N TYR A 3 -17.41 27.59 3.73
CA TYR A 3 -17.88 26.27 3.31
C TYR A 3 -19.25 26.38 2.64
N MET A 4 -19.34 25.97 1.38
CA MET A 4 -20.57 25.89 0.59
C MET A 4 -21.07 24.45 0.63
N ILE A 5 -22.04 24.17 1.48
CA ILE A 5 -22.54 22.81 1.73
C ILE A 5 -23.73 22.54 0.82
N ASP A 6 -23.53 21.62 -0.12
CA ASP A 6 -24.57 21.06 -0.97
C ASP A 6 -25.31 19.95 -0.21
N TYR A 7 -26.23 20.36 0.67
CA TYR A 7 -26.86 19.42 1.61
C TYR A 7 -27.70 18.35 0.91
N GLU A 8 -28.23 18.63 -0.28
CA GLU A 8 -28.93 17.65 -1.12
C GLU A 8 -28.02 16.47 -1.47
N ASN A 9 -26.73 16.74 -1.70
CA ASN A 9 -25.79 15.75 -2.18
C ASN A 9 -25.06 14.99 -1.06
N VAL A 10 -24.70 15.68 0.03
CA VAL A 10 -23.86 15.12 1.11
C VAL A 10 -24.59 14.88 2.41
N HIS A 11 -25.77 15.48 2.60
CA HIS A 11 -26.55 15.39 3.85
C HIS A 11 -25.68 15.64 5.10
N GLU A 12 -25.97 14.94 6.20
CA GLU A 12 -25.20 15.05 7.45
C GLU A 12 -23.74 14.58 7.33
N GLU A 13 -23.42 13.71 6.38
CA GLU A 13 -22.05 13.21 6.19
C GLU A 13 -21.10 14.32 5.75
N GLY A 14 -21.62 15.28 4.97
CA GLY A 14 -20.87 16.48 4.60
C GLY A 14 -20.43 17.33 5.78
N LEU A 15 -21.15 17.24 6.90
CA LEU A 15 -20.86 17.98 8.13
C LEU A 15 -19.78 17.33 9.00
N TYR A 16 -19.20 16.20 8.58
CA TYR A 16 -18.10 15.58 9.30
C TYR A 16 -16.91 16.55 9.40
N GLY A 17 -16.45 16.84 10.63
CA GLY A 17 -15.40 17.82 10.92
C GLY A 17 -15.91 19.22 11.32
N ILE A 18 -17.22 19.44 11.42
CA ILE A 18 -17.82 20.73 11.81
C ILE A 18 -17.33 21.23 13.19
N GLU A 19 -16.98 20.32 14.09
CA GLU A 19 -16.43 20.62 15.41
C GLU A 19 -15.02 21.22 15.39
N MET A 20 -14.34 21.16 14.24
CA MET A 20 -12.96 21.66 14.06
C MET A 20 -12.91 23.07 13.49
N LEU A 21 -14.07 23.67 13.20
CA LEU A 21 -14.17 25.02 12.64
C LEU A 21 -13.80 26.09 13.68
N LYS A 22 -13.21 27.18 13.18
CA LYS A 22 -12.79 28.35 13.94
C LYS A 22 -13.84 29.45 13.87
N GLU A 23 -13.79 30.42 14.78
CA GLU A 23 -14.78 31.51 14.85
C GLU A 23 -14.85 32.37 13.57
N ASP A 24 -13.78 32.44 12.78
CA ASP A 24 -13.70 33.16 11.51
C ASP A 24 -14.20 32.34 10.30
N ASP A 25 -14.45 31.05 10.49
CA ASP A 25 -15.06 30.20 9.47
C ASP A 25 -16.54 30.53 9.31
N LYS A 26 -17.03 30.39 8.06
CA LYS A 26 -18.45 30.59 7.73
C LYS A 26 -18.99 29.41 6.97
N ILE A 27 -20.20 28.99 7.31
CA ILE A 27 -20.91 27.92 6.63
C ILE A 27 -22.09 28.51 5.86
N PHE A 28 -22.25 28.11 4.61
CA PHE A 28 -23.41 28.36 3.78
C PHE A 28 -24.05 27.02 3.45
N VAL A 29 -25.27 26.78 3.93
CA VAL A 29 -25.96 25.51 3.76
C VAL A 29 -27.04 25.68 2.70
N PHE A 30 -26.87 25.00 1.57
CA PHE A 30 -27.79 25.03 0.44
C PHE A 30 -28.64 23.77 0.48
N TYR A 31 -29.96 23.95 0.45
CA TYR A 31 -30.89 22.83 0.55
C TYR A 31 -32.25 23.12 -0.07
N ASN A 32 -32.99 22.07 -0.39
CA ASN A 32 -34.37 22.16 -0.85
C ASN A 32 -35.32 22.39 0.33
N MET A 33 -36.41 23.11 0.12
CA MET A 33 -37.40 23.37 1.19
C MET A 33 -37.86 22.11 1.94
N GLY A 34 -37.88 20.94 1.29
CA GLY A 34 -38.22 19.65 1.91
C GLY A 34 -37.24 19.17 2.99
N ASP A 35 -35.99 19.63 2.98
CA ASP A 35 -34.95 19.23 3.94
C ASP A 35 -34.88 20.14 5.18
N LYS A 36 -35.78 21.12 5.27
CA LYS A 36 -35.75 22.14 6.33
C LYS A 36 -35.73 21.56 7.73
N GLU A 37 -36.60 20.58 8.02
CA GLU A 37 -36.66 19.96 9.35
C GLU A 37 -35.38 19.18 9.70
N ASN A 38 -34.78 18.49 8.72
CA ASN A 38 -33.53 17.76 8.92
C ASN A 38 -32.38 18.72 9.27
N ILE A 39 -32.33 19.86 8.60
CA ILE A 39 -31.29 20.86 8.80
C ILE A 39 -31.44 21.59 10.13
N GLU A 40 -32.67 21.94 10.51
CA GLU A 40 -32.96 22.60 11.79
C GLU A 40 -32.65 21.71 13.00
N ASN A 41 -32.71 20.38 12.83
CA ASN A 41 -32.35 19.39 13.85
C ASN A 41 -30.90 18.88 13.77
N SER A 42 -30.12 19.34 12.79
CA SER A 42 -28.78 18.80 12.50
C SER A 42 -27.69 19.30 13.45
N LYS A 43 -26.48 18.75 13.27
CA LYS A 43 -25.23 19.22 13.91
C LYS A 43 -24.96 20.73 13.71
N LEU A 44 -25.57 21.37 12.70
CA LEU A 44 -25.43 22.81 12.43
C LEU A 44 -25.93 23.66 13.59
N LYS A 45 -27.01 23.25 14.28
CA LYS A 45 -27.53 23.99 15.43
C LYS A 45 -26.53 24.07 16.57
N LYS A 46 -25.89 22.94 16.89
CA LYS A 46 -24.82 22.87 17.91
C LYS A 46 -23.60 23.69 17.53
N ALA A 47 -23.28 23.79 16.24
CA ALA A 47 -22.19 24.64 15.76
C ALA A 47 -22.54 26.14 15.86
N ALA A 48 -23.78 26.51 15.53
CA ALA A 48 -24.27 27.88 15.72
C ALA A 48 -24.27 28.31 17.19
N GLU A 49 -24.67 27.42 18.10
CA GLU A 49 -24.61 27.64 19.56
C GLU A 49 -23.18 27.87 20.08
N LYS A 50 -22.18 27.34 19.36
CA LYS A 50 -20.74 27.55 19.63
C LYS A 50 -20.15 28.78 18.93
N GLY A 51 -20.98 29.61 18.30
CA GLY A 51 -20.56 30.87 17.67
C GLY A 51 -20.11 30.75 16.21
N ILE A 52 -20.21 29.58 15.57
CA ILE A 52 -19.91 29.45 14.14
C ILE A 52 -20.97 30.17 13.31
N SER A 53 -20.54 31.01 12.37
CA SER A 53 -21.46 31.74 11.49
C SER A 53 -22.04 30.80 10.44
N ILE A 54 -23.37 30.59 10.48
CA ILE A 54 -24.09 29.73 9.55
C ILE A 54 -25.15 30.55 8.82
N GLN A 55 -25.14 30.49 7.50
CA GLN A 55 -26.16 31.05 6.63
C GLN A 55 -26.91 29.93 5.90
N TYR A 56 -28.21 29.90 6.08
CA TYR A 56 -29.11 28.97 5.40
C TYR A 56 -29.58 29.57 4.07
N VAL A 57 -29.43 28.83 2.98
CA VAL A 57 -29.86 29.23 1.64
C VAL A 57 -30.87 28.21 1.13
N VAL A 58 -32.14 28.59 1.16
CA VAL A 58 -33.26 27.68 0.83
C VAL A 58 -33.62 27.80 -0.64
N LEU A 59 -33.67 26.67 -1.34
CA LEU A 59 -34.23 26.57 -2.68
C LEU A 59 -35.75 26.37 -2.58
N TYR A 60 -36.50 27.41 -2.96
CA TYR A 60 -37.97 27.41 -2.92
C TYR A 60 -38.62 26.72 -4.13
N LYS A 61 -37.96 26.74 -5.29
CA LYS A 61 -38.45 26.13 -6.53
C LYS A 61 -37.43 25.12 -7.02
N THR A 62 -37.82 23.86 -7.04
CA THR A 62 -36.96 22.77 -7.51
C THR A 62 -36.86 22.78 -9.03
N GLY A 63 -35.70 22.38 -9.53
CA GLY A 63 -35.39 22.28 -10.95
C GLY A 63 -34.08 21.53 -11.11
N LYS A 64 -33.84 20.94 -12.28
CA LYS A 64 -32.59 20.22 -12.55
C LYS A 64 -31.41 21.17 -12.34
N ASN A 65 -30.49 20.81 -11.44
CA ASN A 65 -29.28 21.58 -11.08
C ASN A 65 -29.57 22.98 -10.47
N ALA A 66 -30.79 23.24 -10.01
CA ALA A 66 -31.17 24.55 -9.51
C ALA A 66 -30.35 24.94 -8.26
N LEU A 67 -30.03 23.97 -7.40
CA LEU A 67 -29.18 24.19 -6.23
C LEU A 67 -27.73 24.53 -6.62
N ASP A 68 -27.21 23.87 -7.66
CA ASP A 68 -25.87 24.17 -8.21
C ASP A 68 -25.75 25.61 -8.69
N PHE A 69 -26.80 26.13 -9.33
CA PHE A 69 -26.84 27.54 -9.73
C PHE A 69 -26.85 28.50 -8.53
N TYR A 70 -27.49 28.13 -7.42
CA TYR A 70 -27.45 28.92 -6.19
C TYR A 70 -26.03 28.95 -5.59
N ILE A 71 -25.38 27.78 -5.52
CA ILE A 71 -24.00 27.67 -5.02
C ILE A 71 -23.04 28.47 -5.90
N ALA A 72 -23.09 28.28 -7.23
CA ALA A 72 -22.25 29.02 -8.17
C ALA A 72 -22.47 30.54 -8.08
N SER A 73 -23.73 30.98 -8.00
CA SER A 73 -24.09 32.39 -7.88
C SER A 73 -23.59 32.98 -6.56
N LYS A 74 -23.73 32.26 -5.44
CA LYS A 74 -23.27 32.73 -4.13
C LYS A 74 -21.75 32.82 -4.06
N ILE A 75 -21.04 31.86 -4.63
CA ILE A 75 -19.58 31.94 -4.78
C ILE A 75 -19.19 33.18 -5.59
N GLY A 76 -19.89 33.43 -6.71
CA GLY A 76 -19.65 34.63 -7.54
C GLY A 76 -19.90 35.93 -6.79
N GLU A 77 -21.02 36.04 -6.07
CA GLU A 77 -21.35 37.19 -5.21
C GLU A 77 -20.23 37.47 -4.20
N ILE A 78 -19.79 36.43 -3.48
CA ILE A 78 -18.76 36.49 -2.45
C ILE A 78 -17.39 36.87 -3.00
N CYS A 79 -17.01 36.28 -4.14
CA CYS A 79 -15.75 36.60 -4.81
C CYS A 79 -15.78 38.04 -5.36
N GLY A 80 -16.91 38.47 -5.93
CA GLY A 80 -17.11 39.84 -6.43
C GLY A 80 -17.06 40.90 -5.32
N GLN A 81 -17.42 40.55 -4.08
CA GLN A 81 -17.25 41.40 -2.90
C GLN A 81 -15.79 41.48 -2.41
N GLY A 82 -14.85 40.79 -3.05
CA GLY A 82 -13.42 40.87 -2.74
C GLY A 82 -13.00 40.08 -1.51
N THR A 83 -13.74 39.01 -1.16
CA THR A 83 -13.38 38.18 0.00
C THR A 83 -11.93 37.67 -0.12
N GLN A 84 -11.19 37.67 0.98
CA GLN A 84 -9.85 37.09 1.07
C GLN A 84 -9.88 35.63 1.53
N GLN A 85 -11.03 35.14 1.98
CA GLN A 85 -11.18 33.79 2.54
C GLN A 85 -11.23 32.72 1.45
N ASP A 86 -10.48 31.63 1.61
CA ASP A 86 -10.60 30.47 0.71
C ASP A 86 -11.99 29.84 0.81
N ILE A 87 -12.42 29.19 -0.28
CA ILE A 87 -13.76 28.61 -0.39
C ILE A 87 -13.67 27.10 -0.58
N ALA A 88 -14.46 26.36 0.18
CA ALA A 88 -14.64 24.91 0.01
C ALA A 88 -16.08 24.63 -0.41
N VAL A 89 -16.26 23.92 -1.53
CA VAL A 89 -17.54 23.32 -1.91
C VAL A 89 -17.58 21.91 -1.33
N ILE A 90 -18.56 21.64 -0.48
CA ILE A 90 -18.80 20.34 0.14
C ILE A 90 -19.90 19.63 -0.66
N SER A 91 -19.49 18.83 -1.64
CA SER A 91 -20.35 18.05 -2.54
C SER A 91 -19.58 16.87 -3.15
N ARG A 92 -20.27 15.78 -3.49
CA ARG A 92 -19.76 14.68 -4.32
C ARG A 92 -20.00 14.90 -5.79
N ASP A 93 -20.77 15.92 -6.17
CA ASP A 93 -20.98 16.25 -7.57
C ASP A 93 -19.69 16.81 -8.20
N LYS A 94 -19.16 16.06 -9.17
CA LYS A 94 -17.95 16.44 -9.90
C LYS A 94 -18.19 17.62 -10.84
N GLY A 95 -19.44 18.01 -11.10
CA GLY A 95 -19.81 19.20 -11.86
C GLY A 95 -19.20 20.48 -11.27
N TYR A 96 -19.06 20.57 -9.95
CA TYR A 96 -18.42 21.70 -9.26
C TYR A 96 -16.92 21.86 -9.55
N ARG A 97 -16.27 20.89 -10.21
CA ARG A 97 -14.89 21.08 -10.71
C ARG A 97 -14.80 22.25 -11.69
N ALA A 98 -15.85 22.50 -12.46
CA ALA A 98 -15.90 23.64 -13.36
C ALA A 98 -15.79 24.98 -12.60
N LEU A 99 -16.39 25.09 -11.39
CA LEU A 99 -16.22 26.28 -10.54
C LEU A 99 -14.78 26.42 -10.05
N CYS A 100 -14.18 25.31 -9.60
CA CYS A 100 -12.79 25.32 -9.14
C CYS A 100 -11.83 25.76 -10.27
N GLU A 101 -12.06 25.28 -11.49
CA GLU A 101 -11.24 25.62 -12.66
C GLU A 101 -11.44 27.07 -13.10
N TYR A 102 -12.70 27.54 -13.17
CA TYR A 102 -13.00 28.91 -13.55
C TYR A 102 -12.29 29.92 -12.63
N TRP A 103 -12.46 29.77 -11.32
CA TRP A 103 -11.89 30.73 -10.36
C TRP A 103 -10.38 30.63 -10.23
N MET A 104 -9.78 29.48 -10.52
CA MET A 104 -8.33 29.32 -10.48
C MET A 104 -7.64 29.83 -11.75
N TYR A 105 -8.22 29.58 -12.92
CA TYR A 105 -7.53 29.74 -14.21
C TYR A 105 -8.16 30.76 -15.16
N VAL A 106 -9.47 31.04 -15.02
CA VAL A 106 -10.22 31.85 -15.99
C VAL A 106 -10.56 33.24 -15.43
N ALA A 107 -10.97 33.34 -14.17
CA ALA A 107 -11.33 34.61 -13.56
C ALA A 107 -10.12 35.55 -13.45
N ASP A 108 -10.34 36.84 -13.71
CA ASP A 108 -9.32 37.88 -13.55
C ASP A 108 -8.80 37.93 -12.11
N ILE A 109 -9.72 37.79 -11.15
CA ILE A 109 -9.41 37.64 -9.74
C ILE A 109 -9.33 36.15 -9.44
N ARG A 110 -8.09 35.66 -9.31
CA ARG A 110 -7.86 34.27 -8.95
C ARG A 110 -8.34 34.01 -7.54
N LYS A 111 -9.17 32.98 -7.40
CA LYS A 111 -9.67 32.54 -6.12
C LYS A 111 -9.45 31.05 -5.94
N ARG A 112 -8.94 30.69 -4.78
CA ARG A 112 -8.81 29.29 -4.41
C ARG A 112 -10.16 28.74 -3.97
N ILE A 113 -10.65 27.80 -4.76
CA ILE A 113 -11.84 27.02 -4.49
C ILE A 113 -11.47 25.55 -4.53
N ILE A 114 -11.87 24.80 -3.50
CA ILE A 114 -11.64 23.36 -3.40
C ILE A 114 -12.98 22.61 -3.36
N LEU A 115 -13.02 21.43 -3.96
CA LEU A 115 -14.19 20.54 -3.92
C LEU A 115 -13.87 19.31 -3.07
N ARG A 116 -14.62 19.09 -2.00
CA ARG A 116 -14.49 17.92 -1.12
C ARG A 116 -15.86 17.39 -0.73
N ASP A 117 -15.90 16.18 -0.20
CA ASP A 117 -17.11 15.51 0.26
C ASP A 117 -17.49 15.87 1.71
N THR A 118 -16.52 16.32 2.53
CA THR A 118 -16.74 16.69 3.93
C THR A 118 -15.95 17.95 4.35
N ILE A 119 -16.41 18.62 5.42
CA ILE A 119 -15.69 19.74 6.06
C ILE A 119 -14.28 19.31 6.50
N TYR A 120 -14.14 18.12 7.10
CA TYR A 120 -12.85 17.58 7.55
C TYR A 120 -11.83 17.50 6.41
N HIS A 121 -12.21 16.94 5.26
CA HIS A 121 -11.30 16.84 4.12
C HIS A 121 -10.95 18.21 3.52
N ALA A 122 -11.86 19.18 3.59
CA ALA A 122 -11.57 20.56 3.19
C ALA A 122 -10.57 21.23 4.15
N LEU A 123 -10.77 21.09 5.47
CA LEU A 123 -9.85 21.59 6.49
C LEU A 123 -8.46 20.98 6.34
N PHE A 124 -8.38 19.67 6.15
CA PHE A 124 -7.12 18.96 5.96
C PHE A 124 -6.32 19.54 4.79
N ASP A 125 -6.98 19.83 3.66
CA ASP A 125 -6.31 20.43 2.50
C ASP A 125 -5.85 21.87 2.72
N PHE A 126 -6.53 22.63 3.58
CA PHE A 126 -6.23 24.04 3.84
C PHE A 126 -5.16 24.23 4.92
N GLU A 127 -5.27 23.57 6.07
CA GLU A 127 -4.28 23.66 7.16
C GLU A 127 -2.90 23.18 6.70
N PHE A 128 -2.89 22.19 5.81
CA PHE A 128 -1.69 21.66 5.20
C PHE A 128 -0.97 22.66 4.28
N ASP A 129 -1.70 23.60 3.65
CA ASP A 129 -1.13 24.64 2.78
C ASP A 129 -0.49 25.80 3.54
N GLN A 130 -0.97 26.09 4.76
CA GLN A 130 -0.33 27.07 5.62
C GLN A 130 0.96 26.53 6.27
N MET A 131 1.06 25.23 6.52
CA MET A 131 2.28 24.63 7.09
C MET A 131 3.43 24.48 6.09
N SER A 132 3.17 24.54 4.78
CA SER A 132 4.21 24.46 3.75
C SER A 132 5.07 25.70 3.56
N SER A 133 4.73 26.84 4.18
CA SER A 133 5.54 28.05 4.09
C SER A 133 6.70 28.08 5.10
N ASN A 134 6.67 27.27 6.17
CA ASN A 134 7.56 27.46 7.31
C ASN A 134 8.40 26.25 7.78
N TYR A 135 8.21 25.02 7.29
CA TYR A 135 9.09 23.90 7.67
C TYR A 135 9.39 22.91 6.55
N SER A 136 10.61 22.37 6.60
CA SER A 136 11.21 21.43 5.66
C SER A 136 10.44 20.11 5.55
N CYS A 137 10.13 19.75 4.31
CA CYS A 137 9.94 18.41 3.76
C CYS A 137 10.10 17.20 4.73
N SER A 138 9.05 16.84 5.47
CA SER A 138 9.02 15.52 6.13
C SER A 138 7.74 14.70 6.02
N ASP A 139 6.55 15.20 5.68
CA ASP A 139 5.35 14.33 5.76
C ASP A 139 4.36 14.53 4.60
N PHE A 140 4.27 13.49 3.74
CA PHE A 140 3.37 13.27 2.58
C PHE A 140 3.29 14.33 1.48
N LYS A 141 3.38 15.62 1.81
CA LYS A 141 3.36 16.75 0.89
C LYS A 141 4.56 16.79 -0.02
N GLY A 142 5.75 16.61 0.56
CA GLY A 142 7.00 16.56 -0.18
C GLY A 142 6.95 15.43 -1.21
N ILE A 143 6.42 14.27 -0.81
CA ILE A 143 6.25 13.10 -1.66
C ILE A 143 5.26 13.40 -2.80
N TYR A 144 4.07 13.93 -2.49
CA TYR A 144 3.08 14.32 -3.51
C TYR A 144 3.64 15.30 -4.54
N LEU A 145 4.26 16.38 -4.07
CA LEU A 145 4.80 17.43 -4.92
C LEU A 145 6.01 16.95 -5.74
N HIS A 146 6.87 16.10 -5.17
CA HIS A 146 7.98 15.49 -5.90
C HIS A 146 7.47 14.52 -6.96
N CYS A 147 6.47 13.71 -6.66
CA CYS A 147 5.84 12.79 -7.61
C CYS A 147 5.23 13.55 -8.80
N ILE A 148 4.51 14.66 -8.55
CA ILE A 148 3.94 15.47 -9.63
C ILE A 148 5.03 16.20 -10.43
N LYS A 149 6.06 16.76 -9.77
CA LYS A 149 7.15 17.47 -10.43
C LYS A 149 7.98 16.55 -11.33
N GLN A 150 8.26 15.32 -10.88
CA GLN A 150 9.14 14.37 -11.57
C GLN A 150 8.42 13.58 -12.67
N TYR A 151 7.13 13.25 -12.47
CA TYR A 151 6.41 12.30 -13.34
C TYR A 151 5.15 12.90 -13.99
N GLY A 152 4.90 14.19 -13.80
CA GLY A 152 3.69 14.85 -14.30
C GLY A 152 2.43 14.48 -13.51
N ARG A 153 1.36 15.25 -13.72
CA ARG A 153 0.18 15.27 -12.84
C ARG A 153 -0.56 13.94 -12.74
N ARG A 154 -0.69 13.20 -13.85
CA ARG A 154 -1.45 11.94 -13.89
C ARG A 154 -0.73 10.82 -13.14
N MET A 155 0.53 10.56 -13.51
CA MET A 155 1.34 9.48 -12.93
C MET A 155 1.82 9.84 -11.52
N GLY A 156 2.12 11.11 -11.27
CA GLY A 156 2.52 11.61 -9.94
C GLY A 156 1.41 11.50 -8.89
N CYS A 157 0.14 11.77 -9.26
CA CYS A 157 -1.00 11.55 -8.36
C CYS A 157 -1.19 10.07 -8.03
N GLU A 158 -1.09 9.18 -9.02
CA GLU A 158 -1.27 7.74 -8.85
C GLU A 158 -0.20 7.15 -7.90
N LEU A 159 1.06 7.55 -8.10
CA LEU A 159 2.18 7.18 -7.22
C LEU A 159 1.98 7.67 -5.79
N TYR A 160 1.55 8.92 -5.61
CA TYR A 160 1.28 9.47 -4.29
C TYR A 160 0.17 8.72 -3.55
N TRP A 161 -0.97 8.47 -4.20
CA TRP A 161 -2.10 7.79 -3.55
C TRP A 161 -1.77 6.35 -3.18
N ASN A 162 -0.96 5.65 -3.97
CA ASN A 162 -0.44 4.33 -3.60
C ASN A 162 0.48 4.39 -2.38
N LEU A 163 1.37 5.38 -2.31
CA LEU A 163 2.24 5.59 -1.15
C LEU A 163 1.46 5.97 0.11
N LYS A 164 0.44 6.84 -0.02
CA LYS A 164 -0.44 7.25 1.08
C LYS A 164 -1.24 6.08 1.63
N LYS A 165 -1.90 5.31 0.75
CA LYS A 165 -2.67 4.11 1.11
C LYS A 165 -1.81 3.07 1.85
N TYR A 166 -0.57 2.85 1.39
CA TYR A 166 0.36 1.93 2.05
C TYR A 166 0.75 2.38 3.47
N MET A 167 0.89 3.70 3.69
CA MET A 167 1.23 4.24 5.00
C MET A 167 0.02 4.33 5.96
N GLU A 168 -1.19 4.54 5.45
CA GLU A 168 -2.45 4.50 6.22
C GLU A 168 -2.80 3.07 6.68
N ILE A 169 -2.64 2.07 5.82
CA ILE A 169 -2.75 0.63 6.18
C ILE A 169 -1.83 0.27 7.35
N ARG A 170 -0.70 0.97 7.47
CA ARG A 170 0.28 0.76 8.54
C ARG A 170 -0.12 1.42 9.86
N SER A 171 -0.95 2.47 9.82
CA SER A 171 -1.55 3.14 10.97
C SER A 171 -2.75 2.36 11.52
N ASP A 172 -3.59 1.79 10.64
CA ASP A 172 -4.72 0.95 11.04
C ASP A 172 -4.30 -0.34 11.74
N TYR A 173 -3.11 -0.88 11.41
CA TYR A 173 -2.50 -2.02 12.12
C TYR A 173 -2.26 -1.79 13.62
N VAL A 174 -2.27 -0.53 14.09
CA VAL A 174 -2.08 -0.15 15.50
C VAL A 174 -3.43 -0.01 16.24
N ASN A 175 -4.55 0.16 15.52
CA ASN A 175 -5.88 0.47 16.11
C ASN A 175 -6.93 -0.67 16.03
N VAL A 176 -6.60 -1.86 15.50
CA VAL A 176 -7.54 -3.01 15.33
C VAL A 176 -7.84 -3.78 16.63
N SER A 177 -7.99 -3.13 17.79
CA SER A 177 -8.32 -3.83 19.03
C SER A 177 -9.82 -3.87 19.38
N ASN A 178 -10.71 -3.13 18.69
CA ASN A 178 -12.07 -2.87 19.24
C ASN A 178 -13.28 -2.89 18.28
N MET A 179 -13.33 -3.69 17.20
CA MET A 179 -14.61 -4.03 16.56
C MET A 179 -14.70 -5.51 16.17
N ARG A 180 -15.77 -6.19 16.61
CA ARG A 180 -16.04 -7.62 16.34
C ARG A 180 -16.47 -7.79 14.88
N ASP A 181 -15.57 -8.36 14.08
CA ASP A 181 -15.72 -8.68 12.64
C ASP A 181 -16.70 -9.87 12.45
N GLN A 182 -17.74 -9.70 11.62
CA GLN A 182 -18.66 -10.78 11.23
C GLN A 182 -18.16 -11.58 10.01
N ARG A 183 -16.99 -11.23 9.46
CA ARG A 183 -16.40 -11.92 8.31
C ARG A 183 -15.85 -13.30 8.69
N LYS A 184 -16.01 -14.25 7.78
CA LYS A 184 -15.44 -15.61 7.88
C LYS A 184 -14.30 -15.75 6.89
N TYR A 185 -13.24 -16.43 7.32
CA TYR A 185 -12.04 -16.70 6.54
C TYR A 185 -11.83 -18.20 6.45
N TYR A 186 -11.59 -18.71 5.26
CA TYR A 186 -11.63 -20.13 4.91
C TYR A 186 -10.25 -20.60 4.48
N VAL A 187 -9.63 -21.48 5.25
CA VAL A 187 -8.29 -21.99 4.99
C VAL A 187 -8.37 -23.34 4.28
N VAL A 188 -7.70 -23.49 3.15
CA VAL A 188 -7.44 -24.79 2.49
C VAL A 188 -5.98 -25.16 2.72
N LEU A 189 -5.73 -26.23 3.46
CA LEU A 189 -4.39 -26.78 3.70
C LEU A 189 -4.03 -27.86 2.67
N ARG A 190 -5.02 -28.68 2.29
CA ARG A 190 -4.91 -29.69 1.23
C ARG A 190 -6.12 -29.56 0.32
N GLY A 191 -5.90 -29.41 -0.98
CA GLY A 191 -6.92 -29.09 -1.98
C GLY A 191 -6.26 -28.76 -3.32
N TYR A 192 -7.04 -28.39 -4.33
CA TYR A 192 -6.48 -27.98 -5.64
C TYR A 192 -5.54 -26.78 -5.51
N ARG A 193 -5.87 -25.80 -4.66
CA ARG A 193 -5.00 -24.67 -4.32
C ARG A 193 -5.02 -24.39 -2.81
N PRO A 194 -3.93 -24.69 -2.08
CA PRO A 194 -3.81 -24.35 -0.66
C PRO A 194 -3.66 -22.83 -0.42
N GLY A 195 -4.49 -22.26 0.44
CA GLY A 195 -4.54 -20.81 0.67
C GLY A 195 -5.60 -20.41 1.70
N ILE A 196 -5.78 -19.10 1.86
CA ILE A 196 -6.82 -18.50 2.70
C ILE A 196 -7.76 -17.74 1.78
N TYR A 197 -9.05 -18.00 1.90
CA TYR A 197 -10.11 -17.43 1.08
C TYR A 197 -11.06 -16.64 1.97
N ASP A 198 -11.67 -15.60 1.42
CA ASP A 198 -12.68 -14.76 2.09
C ASP A 198 -14.11 -15.07 1.60
N THR A 199 -14.26 -15.98 0.63
CA THR A 199 -15.55 -16.47 0.15
C THR A 199 -15.69 -18.00 0.31
N VAL A 200 -16.92 -18.46 0.55
CA VAL A 200 -17.26 -19.90 0.59
C VAL A 200 -17.04 -20.56 -0.77
N ASN A 201 -17.39 -19.87 -1.85
CA ASN A 201 -17.32 -20.41 -3.20
C ASN A 201 -15.87 -20.77 -3.58
N ASP A 202 -14.91 -19.89 -3.27
CA ASP A 202 -13.51 -20.16 -3.57
C ASP A 202 -12.95 -21.28 -2.70
N TYR A 203 -13.34 -21.34 -1.42
CA TYR A 203 -12.99 -22.46 -0.54
C TYR A 203 -13.52 -23.81 -1.08
N GLU A 204 -14.81 -23.86 -1.43
CA GLU A 204 -15.46 -25.07 -1.92
C GLU A 204 -14.89 -25.54 -3.25
N SER A 205 -14.60 -24.61 -4.18
CA SER A 205 -13.97 -24.93 -5.47
C SER A 205 -12.59 -25.61 -5.33
N ASN A 206 -11.92 -25.42 -4.18
CA ASN A 206 -10.62 -25.99 -3.90
C ASN A 206 -10.66 -27.27 -3.03
N ILE A 207 -11.84 -27.60 -2.47
CA ILE A 207 -12.05 -28.76 -1.60
C ILE A 207 -12.86 -29.85 -2.32
N ILE A 208 -13.95 -29.48 -2.99
CA ILE A 208 -14.89 -30.43 -3.60
C ILE A 208 -14.21 -31.16 -4.77
N GLY A 209 -14.23 -32.49 -4.73
CA GLY A 209 -13.62 -33.35 -5.76
C GLY A 209 -12.13 -33.67 -5.53
N CYS A 210 -11.47 -33.04 -4.56
CA CYS A 210 -10.07 -33.32 -4.23
C CYS A 210 -9.96 -34.43 -3.16
N SER A 211 -9.35 -35.57 -3.51
CA SER A 211 -9.07 -36.66 -2.56
C SER A 211 -8.10 -36.20 -1.47
N ASN A 212 -8.44 -36.43 -0.20
CA ASN A 212 -7.71 -35.96 0.99
C ASN A 212 -7.68 -34.43 1.20
N ALA A 213 -8.70 -33.72 0.70
CA ALA A 213 -8.86 -32.30 0.97
C ALA A 213 -9.00 -32.02 2.49
N PHE A 214 -8.38 -30.93 2.95
CA PHE A 214 -8.43 -30.51 4.34
C PHE A 214 -8.42 -28.98 4.43
N GLY A 215 -9.42 -28.43 5.11
CA GLY A 215 -9.57 -27.01 5.32
C GLY A 215 -10.37 -26.67 6.58
N LYS A 216 -10.33 -25.41 7.00
CA LYS A 216 -10.93 -24.94 8.26
C LYS A 216 -11.36 -23.47 8.17
N VAL A 217 -12.43 -23.10 8.86
CA VAL A 217 -13.02 -21.75 8.84
C VAL A 217 -12.74 -21.01 10.15
N PHE A 218 -12.48 -19.71 10.05
CA PHE A 218 -12.13 -18.82 11.16
C PHE A 218 -12.94 -17.53 11.12
N SER A 219 -13.15 -16.88 12.26
CA SER A 219 -13.83 -15.59 12.38
C SER A 219 -12.89 -14.39 12.29
N SER A 220 -11.59 -14.62 12.07
CA SER A 220 -10.57 -13.58 11.96
C SER A 220 -9.49 -14.02 10.97
N TYR A 221 -9.07 -13.09 10.11
CA TYR A 221 -7.95 -13.31 9.19
C TYR A 221 -6.68 -13.70 9.95
N ALA A 222 -6.41 -13.06 11.10
CA ALA A 222 -5.22 -13.35 11.91
C ALA A 222 -5.21 -14.78 12.46
N GLN A 223 -6.38 -15.35 12.80
CA GLN A 223 -6.49 -16.75 13.23
C GLN A 223 -6.33 -17.72 12.06
N ALA A 224 -6.94 -17.40 10.90
CA ALA A 224 -6.77 -18.16 9.67
C ALA A 224 -5.30 -18.18 9.22
N GLU A 225 -4.64 -17.02 9.23
CA GLU A 225 -3.24 -16.84 8.91
C GLU A 225 -2.34 -17.58 9.90
N GLY A 226 -2.57 -17.44 11.21
CA GLY A 226 -1.83 -18.18 12.24
C GLY A 226 -1.89 -19.70 12.04
N PHE A 227 -3.09 -20.25 11.83
CA PHE A 227 -3.30 -21.68 11.58
C PHE A 227 -2.65 -22.15 10.27
N PHE A 228 -2.74 -21.35 9.20
CA PHE A 228 -2.11 -21.65 7.93
C PHE A 228 -0.58 -21.64 8.02
N LEU A 229 -0.01 -20.68 8.76
CA LEU A 229 1.42 -20.56 9.00
C LEU A 229 1.97 -21.67 9.92
N GLU A 230 1.22 -22.11 10.93
CA GLU A 230 1.59 -23.27 11.76
C GLU A 230 1.71 -24.56 10.92
N TYR A 231 0.78 -24.78 9.99
CA TYR A 231 0.84 -25.90 9.06
C TYR A 231 2.08 -25.84 8.14
N LEU A 232 2.40 -24.65 7.62
CA LEU A 232 3.60 -24.44 6.81
C LEU A 232 4.88 -24.63 7.64
N ALA A 233 4.91 -24.15 8.89
CA ALA A 233 6.02 -24.31 9.81
C ALA A 233 6.27 -25.79 10.18
N GLY A 234 5.21 -26.60 10.28
CA GLY A 234 5.31 -28.05 10.50
C GLY A 234 5.83 -28.84 9.30
N SER A 235 5.87 -28.25 8.11
CA SER A 235 6.23 -28.96 6.86
C SER A 235 7.71 -28.92 6.47
N CYS A 236 8.58 -28.29 7.27
CA CYS A 236 10.03 -28.25 7.02
C CYS A 236 10.82 -28.25 8.34
N LEU A 237 10.96 -29.42 8.96
CA LEU A 237 12.05 -29.69 9.90
C LEU A 237 13.04 -30.67 9.25
N ALA A 238 14.09 -30.14 8.65
CA ALA A 238 15.39 -30.79 8.68
C ALA A 238 16.29 -29.92 9.57
N VAL A 239 16.35 -30.25 10.86
CA VAL A 239 17.23 -29.56 11.81
C VAL A 239 18.63 -30.10 11.61
N SER A 240 19.51 -29.30 10.99
CA SER A 240 20.94 -29.59 10.98
C SER A 240 21.56 -29.13 12.30
N THR A 241 22.39 -29.98 12.91
CA THR A 241 23.17 -29.69 14.13
C THR A 241 24.50 -28.98 13.83
N ALA A 242 24.79 -28.70 12.55
CA ALA A 242 26.03 -28.05 12.13
C ALA A 242 26.01 -26.55 12.46
N SER A 243 27.18 -26.04 12.89
CA SER A 243 27.38 -24.62 13.13
C SER A 243 27.21 -23.78 11.86
N ILE A 244 26.87 -22.50 12.00
CA ILE A 244 26.77 -21.56 10.87
C ILE A 244 28.09 -21.48 10.06
N ASN A 245 29.24 -21.74 10.69
CA ASN A 245 30.53 -21.78 10.01
C ASN A 245 30.67 -23.03 9.14
N GLU A 246 30.26 -24.20 9.63
CA GLU A 246 30.26 -25.44 8.87
C GLU A 246 29.30 -25.37 7.69
N LEU A 247 28.08 -24.85 7.90
CA LEU A 247 27.11 -24.61 6.82
C LEU A 247 27.63 -23.67 5.73
N TRP A 248 28.41 -22.65 6.11
CA TRP A 248 29.05 -21.74 5.16
C TRP A 248 30.17 -22.42 4.37
N ASN A 249 31.02 -23.20 5.04
CA ASN A 249 32.12 -23.92 4.39
C ASN A 249 31.60 -24.98 3.42
N ASP A 250 30.58 -25.73 3.85
CA ASP A 250 29.83 -26.70 3.04
C ASP A 250 29.23 -26.03 1.79
N PHE A 251 28.51 -24.92 1.97
CA PHE A 251 27.98 -24.13 0.85
C PHE A 251 29.09 -23.67 -0.12
N CYS A 252 30.20 -23.14 0.40
CA CYS A 252 31.32 -22.73 -0.44
C CYS A 252 31.91 -23.91 -1.22
N TYR A 253 32.05 -25.08 -0.58
CA TYR A 253 32.57 -26.29 -1.21
C TYR A 253 31.69 -26.73 -2.38
N HIS A 254 30.38 -26.88 -2.15
CA HIS A 254 29.42 -27.25 -3.20
C HIS A 254 29.40 -26.26 -4.36
N VAL A 255 29.47 -24.95 -4.07
CA VAL A 255 29.55 -23.93 -5.11
C VAL A 255 30.86 -24.03 -5.92
N HIS A 256 32.01 -24.32 -5.31
CA HIS A 256 33.25 -24.50 -6.07
C HIS A 256 33.18 -25.74 -6.96
N GLN A 257 32.57 -26.83 -6.49
CA GLN A 257 32.36 -28.02 -7.29
C GLN A 257 31.48 -27.71 -8.51
N ASN A 258 30.32 -27.05 -8.31
CA ASN A 258 29.42 -26.68 -9.40
C ASN A 258 30.05 -25.69 -10.39
N LEU A 259 30.79 -24.67 -9.90
CA LEU A 259 31.46 -23.70 -10.76
C LEU A 259 32.55 -24.31 -11.64
N GLN A 260 33.20 -25.40 -11.20
CA GLN A 260 34.18 -26.11 -12.06
C GLN A 260 33.51 -26.74 -13.29
N TYR A 261 32.22 -27.07 -13.21
CA TYR A 261 31.42 -27.57 -14.34
C TYR A 261 30.77 -26.44 -15.14
N GLU A 262 30.23 -25.40 -14.48
CA GLU A 262 29.42 -24.35 -15.11
C GLU A 262 30.21 -23.16 -15.68
N ASN A 263 31.46 -22.92 -15.25
CA ASN A 263 32.27 -21.79 -15.76
C ASN A 263 32.45 -21.80 -17.29
N LYS A 264 32.27 -22.94 -17.96
CA LYS A 264 32.36 -23.06 -19.43
C LYS A 264 31.08 -22.66 -20.16
N THR A 265 29.95 -22.52 -19.47
CA THR A 265 28.63 -22.23 -20.04
C THR A 265 28.12 -20.83 -19.73
N ILE A 266 28.77 -20.09 -18.81
CA ILE A 266 28.37 -18.71 -18.48
C ILE A 266 28.70 -17.78 -19.67
N VAL A 267 27.66 -17.22 -20.27
CA VAL A 267 27.78 -16.28 -21.39
C VAL A 267 28.35 -14.93 -20.91
N ASN A 268 29.16 -14.29 -21.75
CA ASN A 268 29.61 -12.90 -21.55
C ASN A 268 28.44 -11.97 -21.24
N GLY A 269 28.48 -11.29 -20.09
CA GLY A 269 27.41 -10.40 -19.66
C GLY A 269 26.36 -11.04 -18.75
N ASN A 270 26.46 -12.33 -18.44
CA ASN A 270 25.59 -13.03 -17.50
C ASN A 270 26.31 -13.37 -16.18
N LEU A 271 25.51 -13.51 -15.12
CA LEU A 271 25.96 -13.95 -13.81
C LEU A 271 25.34 -15.28 -13.42
N VAL A 272 26.01 -15.98 -12.51
CA VAL A 272 25.44 -17.11 -11.77
C VAL A 272 25.40 -16.73 -10.29
N GLY A 273 24.24 -16.94 -9.66
CA GLY A 273 24.00 -16.61 -8.26
C GLY A 273 23.59 -17.83 -7.46
N TYR A 274 24.48 -18.32 -6.59
CA TYR A 274 24.14 -19.37 -5.63
C TYR A 274 23.65 -18.74 -4.34
N VAL A 275 22.55 -19.24 -3.79
CA VAL A 275 21.93 -18.72 -2.57
C VAL A 275 21.56 -19.86 -1.63
N ARG A 276 21.82 -19.63 -0.34
CA ARG A 276 21.42 -20.54 0.73
C ARG A 276 21.01 -19.73 1.95
N GLY A 277 19.95 -20.14 2.64
CA GLY A 277 19.60 -19.51 3.90
C GLY A 277 18.68 -20.34 4.76
N GLY A 278 18.63 -19.99 6.04
CA GLY A 278 17.92 -20.80 7.01
C GLY A 278 17.84 -20.14 8.38
N PHE A 279 17.26 -20.88 9.33
CA PHE A 279 17.24 -20.53 10.74
C PHE A 279 18.05 -21.56 11.53
N HIS A 280 19.03 -21.09 12.30
CA HIS A 280 19.81 -21.92 13.20
C HIS A 280 19.14 -21.93 14.58
N ALA A 281 18.64 -23.09 14.99
CA ALA A 281 17.84 -23.25 16.21
C ALA A 281 18.61 -22.87 17.47
N ASP A 282 19.83 -23.42 17.67
CA ASP A 282 20.56 -23.25 18.93
C ASP A 282 21.01 -21.81 19.17
N THR A 283 21.50 -21.15 18.11
CA THR A 283 21.93 -19.75 18.19
C THR A 283 20.76 -18.76 18.05
N ARG A 284 19.56 -19.25 17.69
CA ARG A 284 18.37 -18.47 17.33
C ARG A 284 18.65 -17.38 16.30
N ARG A 285 19.49 -17.67 15.30
CA ARG A 285 19.90 -16.70 14.26
C ARG A 285 19.49 -17.18 12.89
N PHE A 286 19.08 -16.25 12.05
CA PHE A 286 18.93 -16.52 10.63
C PHE A 286 20.28 -16.38 9.95
N TYR A 287 20.51 -17.17 8.91
CA TYR A 287 21.70 -17.03 8.07
C TYR A 287 21.28 -16.89 6.60
N SER A 288 22.04 -16.10 5.87
CA SER A 288 21.86 -15.83 4.44
C SER A 288 23.23 -15.79 3.78
N PHE A 289 23.44 -16.71 2.86
CA PHE A 289 24.69 -16.95 2.17
C PHE A 289 24.47 -16.76 0.69
N TRP A 290 25.40 -16.07 0.02
CA TRP A 290 25.38 -16.01 -1.44
C TRP A 290 26.77 -15.93 -2.04
N ILE A 291 26.89 -16.47 -3.24
CA ILE A 291 28.08 -16.38 -4.08
C ILE A 291 27.62 -15.96 -5.47
N ILE A 292 28.28 -14.93 -6.02
CA ILE A 292 28.05 -14.44 -7.37
C ILE A 292 29.30 -14.74 -8.19
N ALA A 293 29.12 -15.37 -9.33
CA ALA A 293 30.17 -15.68 -10.28
C ALA A 293 29.83 -15.13 -11.67
N SER A 294 30.88 -14.84 -12.43
CA SER A 294 30.85 -14.51 -13.85
C SER A 294 31.74 -15.51 -14.60
N LYS A 295 31.84 -15.39 -15.93
CA LYS A 295 32.79 -16.18 -16.72
C LYS A 295 34.25 -16.11 -16.23
N ASP A 296 34.63 -15.01 -15.57
CA ASP A 296 36.00 -14.75 -15.13
C ASP A 296 36.24 -15.29 -13.70
N GLY A 297 35.23 -15.95 -13.13
CA GLY A 297 35.25 -16.54 -11.81
C GLY A 297 34.38 -15.80 -10.81
N ILE A 298 34.66 -16.05 -9.52
CA ILE A 298 33.84 -15.55 -8.41
C ILE A 298 34.04 -14.04 -8.26
N VAL A 299 32.94 -13.31 -8.39
CA VAL A 299 32.86 -11.85 -8.26
C VAL A 299 32.65 -11.46 -6.80
N MET A 300 31.85 -12.23 -6.06
CA MET A 300 31.51 -11.93 -4.67
C MET A 300 31.17 -13.20 -3.89
N LYS A 301 31.56 -13.23 -2.61
CA LYS A 301 31.06 -14.18 -1.62
C LYS A 301 30.59 -13.37 -0.41
N MET A 302 29.41 -13.69 0.11
CA MET A 302 28.94 -13.07 1.34
C MET A 302 28.29 -14.07 2.26
N LYS A 303 28.65 -13.94 3.54
CA LYS A 303 28.08 -14.66 4.66
C LYS A 303 27.45 -13.66 5.61
N ASN A 304 26.13 -13.71 5.74
CA ASN A 304 25.40 -12.77 6.59
C ASN A 304 24.61 -13.53 7.66
N ILE A 305 24.78 -13.10 8.92
CA ILE A 305 24.14 -13.68 10.10
C ILE A 305 23.23 -12.60 10.68
N ILE A 306 21.95 -12.94 10.81
CA ILE A 306 20.92 -11.96 11.14
C ILE A 306 20.32 -12.35 12.49
N HIS A 307 20.34 -11.38 13.40
CA HIS A 307 19.68 -11.50 14.69
C HIS A 307 18.17 -11.61 14.52
N GLU A 308 17.57 -12.42 15.38
CA GLU A 308 16.13 -12.62 15.42
C GLU A 308 15.40 -11.28 15.55
N ASN A 309 14.49 -10.99 14.62
CA ASN A 309 13.64 -9.80 14.70
C ASN A 309 12.19 -10.13 14.30
N LYS A 310 11.24 -9.29 14.70
CA LYS A 310 9.80 -9.51 14.48
C LYS A 310 9.43 -9.68 13.00
N LYS A 311 10.22 -9.15 12.06
CA LYS A 311 9.94 -9.24 10.62
C LYS A 311 10.39 -10.58 10.03
N ILE A 312 11.56 -11.08 10.43
CA ILE A 312 12.12 -12.33 9.91
C ILE A 312 11.45 -13.55 10.55
N LYS A 313 11.01 -13.46 11.82
CA LYS A 313 10.14 -14.47 12.45
C LYS A 313 8.90 -14.80 11.62
N LYS A 314 8.30 -13.80 10.98
CA LYS A 314 7.08 -13.96 10.16
C LYS A 314 7.32 -14.72 8.85
N ILE A 315 8.56 -14.74 8.35
CA ILE A 315 8.92 -15.36 7.07
C ILE A 315 9.40 -16.81 7.28
N GLY A 316 9.68 -17.22 8.53
CA GLY A 316 10.05 -18.59 8.88
C GLY A 316 11.41 -19.01 8.32
N ALA A 317 11.63 -20.32 8.21
CA ALA A 317 12.93 -20.90 7.85
C ALA A 317 13.47 -20.43 6.49
N VAL A 318 12.61 -20.03 5.55
CA VAL A 318 13.01 -19.51 4.22
C VAL A 318 13.47 -18.05 4.22
N GLY A 319 13.33 -17.35 5.35
CA GLY A 319 13.63 -15.92 5.44
C GLY A 319 15.09 -15.56 5.14
N GLY A 320 16.02 -16.44 5.50
CA GLY A 320 17.44 -16.26 5.18
C GLY A 320 17.71 -16.33 3.67
N GLU A 321 17.08 -17.28 2.99
CA GLU A 321 17.33 -17.52 1.57
C GLU A 321 16.68 -16.43 0.70
N ILE A 322 15.48 -15.98 1.05
CA ILE A 322 14.82 -14.82 0.43
C ILE A 322 15.73 -13.57 0.47
N LEU A 323 16.43 -13.33 1.58
CA LEU A 323 17.33 -12.20 1.71
C LEU A 323 18.58 -12.35 0.82
N ALA A 324 19.11 -13.57 0.70
CA ALA A 324 20.20 -13.87 -0.22
C ALA A 324 19.77 -13.65 -1.69
N CYS A 325 18.59 -14.13 -2.10
CA CYS A 325 18.04 -13.91 -3.44
C CYS A 325 17.93 -12.42 -3.77
N LYS A 326 17.38 -11.64 -2.82
CA LYS A 326 17.24 -10.19 -2.98
C LYS A 326 18.60 -9.52 -3.21
N ALA A 327 19.62 -9.90 -2.45
CA ALA A 327 20.95 -9.32 -2.57
C ALA A 327 21.58 -9.61 -3.93
N VAL A 328 21.48 -10.86 -4.40
CA VAL A 328 22.00 -11.32 -5.70
C VAL A 328 21.33 -10.60 -6.88
N LEU A 329 19.99 -10.55 -6.91
CA LEU A 329 19.25 -9.85 -7.96
C LEU A 329 19.53 -8.34 -7.98
N THR A 330 19.63 -7.73 -6.79
CA THR A 330 19.98 -6.30 -6.67
C THR A 330 21.39 -6.02 -7.19
N TYR A 331 22.33 -6.94 -6.97
CA TYR A 331 23.69 -6.82 -7.50
C TYR A 331 23.70 -6.84 -9.03
N ALA A 332 23.03 -7.83 -9.64
CA ALA A 332 22.95 -7.94 -11.09
C ALA A 332 22.32 -6.70 -11.74
N LEU A 333 21.24 -6.19 -11.14
CA LEU A 333 20.57 -4.97 -11.57
C LEU A 333 21.44 -3.72 -11.46
N LYS A 334 22.20 -3.59 -10.36
CA LYS A 334 23.04 -2.41 -10.10
C LYS A 334 24.22 -2.32 -11.07
N HIS A 335 24.75 -3.46 -11.48
CA HIS A 335 25.92 -3.57 -12.34
C HIS A 335 25.55 -3.82 -13.82
N GLU A 336 24.27 -3.68 -14.17
CA GLU A 336 23.77 -3.69 -15.55
C GLU A 336 24.16 -4.94 -16.35
N TYR A 337 24.13 -6.11 -15.70
CA TYR A 337 24.29 -7.38 -16.39
C TYR A 337 23.09 -7.67 -17.30
N GLN A 338 23.24 -8.62 -18.24
CA GLN A 338 22.18 -8.98 -19.19
C GLN A 338 21.29 -10.12 -18.68
N GLY A 339 21.84 -11.00 -17.84
CA GLY A 339 21.11 -12.15 -17.31
C GLY A 339 21.71 -12.69 -16.02
N ILE A 340 20.89 -13.44 -15.28
CA ILE A 340 21.32 -14.15 -14.08
C ILE A 340 20.62 -15.50 -13.93
N ASP A 341 21.42 -16.54 -13.74
CA ASP A 341 20.94 -17.89 -13.41
C ASP A 341 21.08 -18.12 -11.90
N MET A 342 19.96 -18.38 -11.23
CA MET A 342 19.89 -18.50 -9.78
C MET A 342 19.80 -19.95 -9.32
N TYR A 343 20.66 -20.34 -8.40
CA TYR A 343 20.70 -21.66 -7.80
C TYR A 343 20.32 -21.54 -6.34
N CYS A 344 19.09 -21.96 -6.01
CA CYS A 344 18.51 -21.84 -4.68
C CYS A 344 18.53 -23.19 -3.95
N SER A 345 18.94 -23.21 -2.69
CA SER A 345 18.89 -24.41 -1.84
C SER A 345 17.49 -24.82 -1.40
N HIS A 346 16.49 -23.95 -1.56
CA HIS A 346 15.12 -24.23 -1.20
C HIS A 346 14.21 -24.21 -2.43
N ILE A 347 13.60 -25.37 -2.73
CA ILE A 347 12.84 -25.60 -3.96
C ILE A 347 11.73 -24.58 -4.20
N LYS A 348 10.98 -24.22 -3.15
CA LYS A 348 9.91 -23.21 -3.28
C LYS A 348 10.46 -21.83 -3.65
N VAL A 349 11.66 -21.48 -3.18
CA VAL A 349 12.27 -20.18 -3.49
C VAL A 349 12.70 -20.13 -4.94
N ALA A 350 13.25 -21.23 -5.47
CA ALA A 350 13.53 -21.38 -6.90
C ALA A 350 12.24 -21.27 -7.73
N ASP A 351 11.20 -22.03 -7.38
CA ASP A 351 9.92 -22.03 -8.09
C ASP A 351 9.27 -20.64 -8.11
N TRP A 352 9.33 -19.90 -7.00
CA TRP A 352 8.80 -18.54 -6.91
C TRP A 352 9.52 -17.58 -7.85
N ILE A 353 10.84 -17.67 -7.95
CA ILE A 353 11.62 -16.83 -8.87
C ILE A 353 11.37 -17.25 -10.31
N GLU A 354 11.33 -18.55 -10.60
CA GLU A 354 11.18 -19.07 -11.96
C GLU A 354 9.80 -18.75 -12.54
N ARG A 355 8.73 -19.11 -11.82
CA ARG A 355 7.36 -19.11 -12.37
C ARG A 355 6.64 -17.77 -12.31
N ASP A 356 7.25 -16.76 -11.68
CA ASP A 356 6.59 -15.47 -11.43
C ASP A 356 5.24 -15.64 -10.69
N GLU A 357 5.12 -16.70 -9.87
CA GLU A 357 3.89 -16.98 -9.14
C GLU A 357 3.68 -15.90 -8.07
N LEU A 358 2.80 -14.96 -8.42
CA LEU A 358 2.16 -13.99 -7.52
C LEU A 358 1.39 -14.76 -6.45
N THR A 359 2.10 -15.19 -5.42
CA THR A 359 1.49 -15.66 -4.19
C THR A 359 1.46 -14.50 -3.20
N ASP A 360 0.34 -14.31 -2.51
CA ASP A 360 0.21 -13.36 -1.39
C ASP A 360 1.12 -13.73 -0.17
N LYS A 361 1.95 -14.75 -0.35
CA LYS A 361 2.84 -15.37 0.64
C LYS A 361 4.30 -14.95 0.47
N LEU A 362 4.70 -14.30 -0.63
CA LEU A 362 6.06 -13.76 -0.77
C LEU A 362 6.15 -12.37 -0.09
N PRO A 363 7.22 -12.08 0.67
CA PRO A 363 7.41 -10.72 1.21
C PRO A 363 7.44 -9.71 0.06
N TYR A 364 6.58 -8.69 0.12
CA TYR A 364 6.42 -7.61 -0.90
C TYR A 364 7.74 -7.09 -1.49
N HIS A 365 8.81 -7.04 -0.67
CA HIS A 365 10.13 -6.57 -1.09
C HIS A 365 10.94 -7.54 -1.96
N LEU A 366 10.67 -8.85 -1.93
CA LEU A 366 11.31 -9.80 -2.84
C LEU A 366 10.56 -9.82 -4.18
N HIS A 367 9.21 -9.79 -4.14
CA HIS A 367 8.37 -9.63 -5.34
C HIS A 367 8.78 -8.43 -6.19
N ALA A 368 8.91 -7.26 -5.58
CA ALA A 368 9.31 -6.04 -6.31
C ALA A 368 10.71 -6.14 -6.94
N VAL A 369 11.62 -6.89 -6.32
CA VAL A 369 12.99 -7.07 -6.84
C VAL A 369 13.03 -8.12 -7.94
N ILE A 370 12.28 -9.22 -7.81
CA ILE A 370 12.13 -10.25 -8.86
C ILE A 370 11.49 -9.63 -10.10
N GLY A 371 10.37 -8.91 -9.95
CA GLY A 371 9.69 -8.26 -11.07
C GLY A 371 10.62 -7.28 -11.80
N LYS A 372 11.30 -6.39 -11.06
CA LYS A 372 12.26 -5.45 -11.65
C LYS A 372 13.46 -6.15 -12.30
N ALA A 373 13.91 -7.26 -11.74
CA ALA A 373 14.98 -8.07 -12.31
C ALA A 373 14.52 -8.68 -13.64
N LYS A 374 13.35 -9.32 -13.68
CA LYS A 374 12.80 -9.94 -14.90
C LYS A 374 12.48 -8.93 -16.01
N GLU A 375 12.14 -7.68 -15.68
CA GLU A 375 11.98 -6.61 -16.67
C GLU A 375 13.28 -6.21 -17.38
N ARG A 376 14.44 -6.44 -16.75
CA ARG A 376 15.74 -5.88 -17.18
C ARG A 376 16.81 -6.92 -17.45
N LEU A 377 16.65 -8.12 -16.90
CA LEU A 377 17.56 -9.24 -16.92
C LEU A 377 16.82 -10.46 -17.43
N GLN A 378 17.52 -11.32 -18.16
CA GLN A 378 17.09 -12.71 -18.32
C GLN A 378 17.32 -13.44 -16.99
N VAL A 379 16.26 -13.69 -16.21
CA VAL A 379 16.35 -14.38 -14.91
C VAL A 379 15.85 -15.82 -15.04
N THR A 380 16.67 -16.78 -14.63
CA THR A 380 16.25 -18.16 -14.41
C THR A 380 16.52 -18.56 -12.96
N ALA A 381 15.77 -19.52 -12.43
CA ALA A 381 15.99 -20.07 -11.10
C ALA A 381 15.73 -21.57 -11.05
N VAL A 382 16.68 -22.30 -10.47
CA VAL A 382 16.60 -23.74 -10.26
C VAL A 382 16.94 -24.09 -8.82
N HIS A 383 16.36 -25.19 -8.37
CA HIS A 383 16.74 -25.78 -7.09
C HIS A 383 18.02 -26.60 -7.26
N PHE A 384 18.99 -26.42 -6.36
CA PHE A 384 20.18 -27.25 -6.31
C PHE A 384 20.32 -27.89 -4.92
N GLN A 385 20.67 -29.18 -4.92
CA GLN A 385 20.82 -29.99 -3.72
C GLN A 385 22.22 -29.87 -3.12
#